data_AF-X0AUD5-F1
#
_entry.id   AF-X0AUD5-F1
#
_cell.length_a   1.000
_cell.length_b   1.000
_cell.length_c   1.000
_cell.angle_alpha   90.00
_cell.angle_beta   90.00
_cell.angle_gamma   90.00
#
_symmetry.space_group_name_H-M   'P 1'
#
loop_
_entity.id
_entity.type
_entity.pdbx_description
1 polymer ?
#
loop_
_entity_poly.entity_id
_entity_poly.type
_entity_poly.pdbx_seq_one_letter_code
_entity_poly.pdbx_strand_id
1 'polypeptide(L)'
;MEGSRSATTAEDSSSQQVNPFATPGAESTENPFATPVAATPIAESVASRRLTQRNASSYDITGPRRRFKSSRLQGEFEKPWLEDKKKQWNWDSTIFYTCIFIGLGIGGYLCWKETTGVPNHEYCLVMDDTFQNLNNWNHEVQMNGFGNGAFDWTTDDEANSYVDAQGLHIVPTMTLESTDITRDQLLNGFTVNMTTNSKTWGKCTAKDIKKSNDRWPCAARSNATLGQIINPVRSARLNTKGKKTIKYGRVEVTARMPKGDWMWPAIWMMPQDDVYGEWPKSGEIDIAESRGNDARKYPMGNNLVSSALHWGTATENDRWRRAYGEWGGKRVIYSEDFHVYGLEWSEKYLFTWLDGRLRQVQFFDFTKNKNLWSYGEFAGESINGSIPVDPWSSTGRKNTPFDESFYLILNVAVGGTNGWFPDAIGDKPWADSSETPMRDFWKANDTWLPTWGPVKDRGMIVKSVRMWQEGAC
;
A
#
# COMPACT_ATOMS: atom_id res chain seq x y z
N MET A 1 -19.89 30.76 64.01
CA MET A 1 -19.46 31.75 63.00
C MET A 1 -19.76 31.13 61.65
N GLU A 2 -20.56 31.87 60.88
CA GLU A 2 -21.29 31.51 59.64
C GLU A 2 -20.36 31.13 58.47
N GLY A 3 -20.78 30.51 57.36
CA GLY A 3 -22.07 30.12 56.76
C GLY A 3 -21.76 29.33 55.45
N SER A 4 -22.49 28.30 55.00
CA SER A 4 -23.87 28.27 54.47
C SER A 4 -24.00 29.11 53.17
N ARG A 5 -24.55 28.71 52.01
CA ARG A 5 -25.41 27.59 51.54
C ARG A 5 -25.59 27.76 50.00
N SER A 6 -25.74 26.69 49.20
CA SER A 6 -26.99 26.14 48.61
C SER A 6 -27.26 26.51 47.14
N ALA A 7 -27.70 25.48 46.40
CA ALA A 7 -28.22 25.46 45.04
C ALA A 7 -29.73 25.72 44.95
N THR A 8 -30.27 25.87 43.73
CA THR A 8 -31.69 25.62 43.33
C THR A 8 -31.83 25.62 41.78
N THR A 9 -32.22 24.48 41.17
CA THR A 9 -33.45 24.18 40.36
C THR A 9 -33.45 24.67 38.90
N ALA A 10 -33.53 23.82 37.85
CA ALA A 10 -34.71 23.10 37.28
C ALA A 10 -35.82 24.10 36.86
N GLU A 11 -36.46 24.09 35.69
CA GLU A 11 -36.73 23.10 34.63
C GLU A 11 -37.29 23.84 33.39
N ASP A 12 -37.55 23.08 32.32
CA ASP A 12 -38.68 23.23 31.39
C ASP A 12 -38.43 23.76 29.96
N SER A 13 -39.37 23.38 29.10
CA SER A 13 -39.15 22.65 27.87
C SER A 13 -39.83 23.28 26.66
N SER A 14 -39.48 22.72 25.50
CA SER A 14 -40.31 22.59 24.29
C SER A 14 -40.22 23.65 23.18
N SER A 15 -39.84 23.10 22.01
CA SER A 15 -40.48 23.28 20.71
C SER A 15 -40.30 24.61 19.96
N GLN A 16 -39.64 24.55 18.79
CA GLN A 16 -40.30 24.38 17.48
C GLN A 16 -39.29 24.62 16.35
N GLN A 17 -39.25 23.70 15.39
CA GLN A 17 -38.72 23.97 14.06
C GLN A 17 -39.68 24.91 13.31
N VAL A 18 -39.16 26.02 12.78
CA VAL A 18 -39.65 26.63 11.53
C VAL A 18 -38.47 27.19 10.75
N ASN A 19 -38.29 26.69 9.53
CA ASN A 19 -37.41 27.22 8.50
C ASN A 19 -38.28 28.12 7.60
N PRO A 20 -37.86 29.34 7.22
CA PRO A 20 -37.65 29.54 5.78
C PRO A 20 -36.66 30.67 5.41
N PHE A 21 -36.15 30.59 4.18
CA PHE A 21 -35.41 31.62 3.46
C PHE A 21 -35.84 33.09 3.75
N ALA A 22 -34.94 33.87 4.35
CA ALA A 22 -34.88 35.33 4.21
C ALA A 22 -33.50 35.88 4.66
N THR A 23 -32.76 36.49 3.75
CA THR A 23 -31.74 37.52 4.06
C THR A 23 -32.40 38.89 3.97
N PRO A 24 -32.07 39.86 4.85
CA PRO A 24 -31.05 40.85 4.45
C PRO A 24 -30.26 41.48 5.62
N GLY A 25 -29.08 42.02 5.30
CA GLY A 25 -28.50 43.15 6.03
C GLY A 25 -27.25 42.82 6.84
N ALA A 26 -26.12 43.37 6.39
CA ALA A 26 -24.82 43.33 7.03
C ALA A 26 -24.77 44.22 8.30
N GLU A 27 -24.00 43.80 9.30
CA GLU A 27 -22.94 44.62 9.91
C GLU A 27 -22.07 43.74 10.81
N SER A 28 -20.87 43.44 10.33
CA SER A 28 -19.81 42.75 11.07
C SER A 28 -18.98 43.76 11.86
N THR A 29 -18.80 43.49 13.15
CA THR A 29 -17.81 44.13 14.01
C THR A 29 -16.39 43.75 13.56
N GLU A 30 -15.63 44.73 13.06
CA GLU A 30 -14.23 44.55 12.64
C GLU A 30 -13.26 44.51 13.84
N ASN A 31 -12.31 43.58 13.78
CA ASN A 31 -11.21 43.43 14.73
C ASN A 31 -10.03 44.35 14.33
N PRO A 32 -9.54 45.24 15.21
CA PRO A 32 -8.62 46.33 14.86
C PRO A 32 -7.14 45.94 14.66
N PHE A 33 -6.80 44.65 14.54
CA PHE A 33 -5.41 44.20 14.40
C PHE A 33 -5.12 43.36 13.14
N ALA A 34 -5.98 43.41 12.11
CA ALA A 34 -5.69 42.79 10.81
C ALA A 34 -4.87 43.73 9.89
N THR A 35 -3.78 43.20 9.33
CA THR A 35 -2.91 43.87 8.35
C THR A 35 -3.60 43.93 6.96
N PRO A 36 -3.42 45.00 6.15
CA PRO A 36 -4.23 45.22 4.96
C PRO A 36 -3.94 44.22 3.83
N VAL A 37 -4.99 43.67 3.22
CA VAL A 37 -4.89 42.83 2.01
C VAL A 37 -4.58 43.73 0.82
N ALA A 38 -3.32 43.71 0.36
CA ALA A 38 -2.94 44.24 -0.94
C ALA A 38 -3.51 43.33 -2.05
N ALA A 39 -4.44 43.86 -2.83
CA ALA A 39 -4.96 43.22 -4.04
C ALA A 39 -3.83 43.13 -5.09
N THR A 40 -3.22 41.96 -5.21
CA THR A 40 -2.40 41.61 -6.38
C THR A 40 -3.31 40.93 -7.42
N PRO A 41 -3.28 41.36 -8.69
CA PRO A 41 -4.13 40.78 -9.72
C PRO A 41 -3.64 39.37 -10.09
N ILE A 42 -4.57 38.42 -10.06
CA ILE A 42 -4.38 37.07 -10.60
C ILE A 42 -4.21 37.18 -12.11
N ALA A 43 -3.11 36.66 -12.64
CA ALA A 43 -2.93 36.46 -14.06
C ALA A 43 -3.79 35.27 -14.52
N GLU A 44 -4.88 35.54 -15.24
CA GLU A 44 -5.64 34.51 -15.95
C GLU A 44 -4.99 34.15 -17.29
N SER A 45 -5.04 32.86 -17.60
CA SER A 45 -4.57 32.22 -18.82
C SER A 45 -5.24 32.75 -20.08
N VAL A 46 -4.45 32.94 -21.14
CA VAL A 46 -4.92 33.24 -22.50
C VAL A 46 -5.69 32.03 -23.04
N ALA A 47 -7.01 32.05 -22.91
CA ALA A 47 -7.92 31.17 -23.64
C ALA A 47 -8.75 32.01 -24.63
N SER A 48 -8.56 31.69 -25.92
CA SER A 48 -9.30 32.13 -27.10
C SER A 48 -10.73 32.64 -26.82
N ARG A 49 -10.93 33.97 -26.85
CA ARG A 49 -12.28 34.56 -26.98
C ARG A 49 -12.69 34.62 -28.44
N ARG A 50 -13.63 33.74 -28.80
CA ARG A 50 -14.52 33.91 -29.96
C ARG A 50 -15.28 35.23 -29.80
N LEU A 51 -15.19 36.09 -30.82
CA LEU A 51 -15.96 37.32 -30.94
C LEU A 51 -17.45 37.00 -31.11
N THR A 52 -18.24 37.22 -30.06
CA THR A 52 -19.69 37.40 -30.18
C THR A 52 -19.98 38.88 -30.45
N GLN A 53 -20.52 39.11 -31.63
CA GLN A 53 -21.02 40.36 -32.18
C GLN A 53 -22.10 40.96 -31.27
N ARG A 54 -21.87 42.14 -30.70
CA ARG A 54 -22.95 43.01 -30.21
C ARG A 54 -22.68 44.45 -30.63
N ASN A 55 -23.65 44.98 -31.37
CA ASN A 55 -23.76 46.35 -31.82
C ASN A 55 -23.60 47.33 -30.66
N ALA A 56 -22.52 48.11 -30.69
CA ALA A 56 -22.45 49.39 -30.04
C ALA A 56 -22.23 50.43 -31.15
N SER A 57 -23.24 51.27 -31.34
CA SER A 57 -23.26 52.42 -32.23
C SER A 57 -22.07 53.35 -31.94
N SER A 58 -21.01 53.24 -32.74
CA SER A 58 -19.97 54.25 -32.82
C SER A 58 -20.48 55.38 -33.71
N TYR A 59 -20.58 56.59 -33.15
CA TYR A 59 -20.53 57.80 -33.95
C TYR A 59 -19.25 57.74 -34.79
N ASP A 60 -19.43 57.56 -36.09
CA ASP A 60 -18.34 57.54 -37.05
C ASP A 60 -17.83 58.99 -37.18
N ILE A 61 -16.75 59.33 -36.47
CA ILE A 61 -16.05 60.59 -36.69
C ILE A 61 -15.26 60.42 -37.98
N THR A 62 -15.95 60.46 -39.12
CA THR A 62 -15.36 60.59 -40.45
C THR A 62 -14.95 62.05 -40.66
N GLY A 63 -13.92 62.47 -39.93
CA GLY A 63 -13.18 63.69 -40.20
C GLY A 63 -11.73 63.32 -40.49
N PRO A 64 -11.07 63.89 -41.52
CA PRO A 64 -9.67 63.62 -41.77
C PRO A 64 -8.87 64.04 -40.54
N ARG A 65 -8.33 63.07 -39.78
CA ARG A 65 -7.35 63.34 -38.72
C ARG A 65 -6.17 64.03 -39.39
N ARG A 66 -6.11 65.37 -39.29
CA ARG A 66 -4.94 66.14 -39.72
C ARG A 66 -3.74 65.55 -38.98
N ARG A 67 -2.90 64.78 -39.69
CA ARG A 67 -1.59 64.38 -39.17
C ARG A 67 -0.89 65.66 -38.74
N PHE A 68 -0.44 65.71 -37.49
CA PHE A 68 0.34 66.81 -36.97
C PHE A 68 1.57 67.00 -37.87
N LYS A 69 1.56 68.04 -38.71
CA LYS A 69 2.71 68.44 -39.51
C LYS A 69 3.48 69.44 -38.66
N SER A 70 4.67 69.05 -38.21
CA SER A 70 5.57 69.97 -37.52
C SER A 70 5.82 71.18 -38.42
N SER A 71 5.59 72.39 -37.92
CA SER A 71 5.89 73.63 -38.64
C SER A 71 7.40 73.87 -38.82
N ARG A 72 8.24 73.14 -38.08
CA ARG A 72 9.71 73.26 -38.10
C ARG A 72 10.42 72.23 -38.97
N LEU A 73 9.77 71.13 -39.33
CA LEU A 73 10.35 70.07 -40.16
C LEU A 73 9.47 69.92 -41.41
N GLN A 74 9.70 70.77 -42.40
CA GLN A 74 9.04 70.75 -43.70
C GLN A 74 10.08 70.45 -44.79
N GLY A 75 9.96 69.30 -45.46
CA GLY A 75 10.90 68.83 -46.50
C GLY A 75 11.49 67.44 -46.21
N GLU A 76 12.33 66.93 -47.10
CA GLU A 76 13.22 65.80 -46.78
C GLU A 76 14.23 66.29 -45.74
N PHE A 77 14.13 65.76 -44.53
CA PHE A 77 15.08 66.03 -43.46
C PHE A 77 16.09 64.89 -43.42
N GLU A 78 17.36 65.21 -43.29
CA GLU A 78 18.38 64.21 -42.98
C GLU A 78 17.96 63.48 -41.71
N LYS A 79 17.96 62.15 -41.79
CA LYS A 79 17.70 61.25 -40.68
C LYS A 79 18.99 60.47 -40.41
N PRO A 80 20.02 61.06 -39.80
CA PRO A 80 21.31 60.38 -39.62
C PRO A 80 21.17 59.08 -38.81
N TRP A 81 20.15 58.99 -37.95
CA TRP A 81 19.78 57.77 -37.23
C TRP A 81 19.21 56.63 -38.10
N LEU A 82 18.89 56.89 -39.37
CA LEU A 82 18.60 55.86 -40.39
C LEU A 82 19.84 55.46 -41.20
N GLU A 83 20.88 56.31 -41.22
CA GLU A 83 22.14 56.05 -41.92
C GLU A 83 23.04 55.11 -41.12
N ASP A 84 22.99 55.20 -39.79
CA ASP A 84 23.68 54.29 -38.89
C ASP A 84 22.89 52.96 -38.76
N LYS A 85 22.86 52.17 -39.85
CA LYS A 85 22.60 50.72 -39.77
C LYS A 85 23.83 50.01 -39.18
N LYS A 86 24.33 50.46 -38.03
CA LYS A 86 25.13 49.55 -37.21
C LYS A 86 24.14 48.50 -36.75
N LYS A 87 24.29 47.28 -37.29
CA LYS A 87 23.68 46.07 -36.75
C LYS A 87 24.26 45.89 -35.35
N GLN A 88 23.79 46.71 -34.40
CA GLN A 88 24.22 46.66 -33.03
C GLN A 88 23.79 45.31 -32.53
N TRP A 89 24.79 44.51 -32.15
CA TRP A 89 24.58 43.20 -31.58
C TRP A 89 23.61 43.36 -30.41
N ASN A 90 22.44 42.73 -30.50
CA ASN A 90 21.42 42.82 -29.47
C ASN A 90 21.89 41.95 -28.29
N TRP A 91 22.69 42.56 -27.41
CA TRP A 91 23.26 41.91 -26.24
C TRP A 91 22.17 41.34 -25.34
N ASP A 92 21.03 42.01 -25.19
CA ASP A 92 19.91 41.52 -24.39
C ASP A 92 19.35 40.20 -24.96
N SER A 93 19.10 40.15 -26.28
CA SER A 93 18.68 38.92 -26.95
C SER A 93 19.75 37.85 -26.88
N THR A 94 21.03 38.22 -27.03
CA THR A 94 22.14 37.26 -27.00
C THR A 94 22.29 36.65 -25.62
N ILE A 95 22.27 37.46 -24.57
CA ILE A 95 22.30 37.01 -23.18
C ILE A 95 21.10 36.11 -22.90
N PHE A 96 19.90 36.53 -23.30
CA PHE A 96 18.67 35.76 -23.12
C PHE A 96 18.75 34.36 -23.78
N TYR A 97 19.09 34.30 -25.07
CA TYR A 97 19.21 33.01 -25.75
C TYR A 97 20.38 32.18 -25.22
N THR A 98 21.49 32.81 -24.86
CA THR A 98 22.64 32.09 -24.27
C THR A 98 22.24 31.45 -22.94
N CYS A 99 21.53 32.17 -22.07
CA CYS A 99 21.00 31.61 -20.81
C CYS A 99 20.02 30.45 -21.07
N ILE A 100 19.15 30.56 -22.09
CA ILE A 100 18.26 29.45 -22.49
C ILE A 100 19.07 28.24 -22.93
N PHE A 101 20.06 28.40 -23.80
CA PHE A 101 20.89 27.29 -24.28
C PHE A 101 21.71 26.66 -23.15
N ILE A 102 22.24 27.46 -22.23
CA ILE A 102 22.91 26.95 -21.02
C ILE A 102 21.92 26.15 -20.17
N GLY A 103 20.71 26.68 -19.93
CA GLY A 103 19.67 25.99 -19.15
C GLY A 103 19.26 24.66 -19.78
N LEU A 104 19.03 24.63 -21.10
CA LEU A 104 18.76 23.41 -21.85
C LEU A 104 19.94 22.44 -21.83
N GLY A 105 21.17 22.95 -21.93
CA GLY A 105 22.39 22.14 -21.83
C GLY A 105 22.55 21.49 -20.46
N ILE A 106 22.32 22.23 -19.38
CA ILE A 106 22.32 21.71 -18.00
C ILE A 106 21.19 20.69 -17.82
N GLY A 107 19.97 21.00 -18.26
CA GLY A 107 18.84 20.08 -18.19
C GLY A 107 19.10 18.78 -18.95
N GLY A 108 19.66 18.88 -20.17
CA GLY A 108 20.07 17.74 -20.98
C GLY A 108 21.17 16.91 -20.31
N TYR A 109 22.18 17.55 -19.74
CA TYR A 109 23.24 16.87 -18.99
C TYR A 109 22.70 16.13 -17.76
N LEU A 110 21.80 16.75 -16.99
CA LEU A 110 21.17 16.11 -15.83
C LEU A 110 20.35 14.90 -16.27
N CYS A 111 19.51 15.03 -17.31
CA CYS A 111 18.75 13.90 -17.85
C CYS A 111 19.68 12.77 -18.34
N TRP A 112 20.74 13.10 -19.07
CA TRP A 112 21.72 12.12 -19.53
C TRP A 112 22.43 11.43 -18.36
N LYS A 113 22.88 12.18 -17.36
CA LYS A 113 23.56 11.65 -16.17
C LYS A 113 22.65 10.70 -15.39
N GLU A 114 21.40 11.09 -15.14
CA GLU A 114 20.45 10.22 -14.44
C GLU A 114 20.10 8.98 -15.28
N THR A 115 19.84 9.14 -16.59
CA THR A 115 19.48 8.01 -17.47
C THR A 115 20.62 7.00 -17.61
N THR A 116 21.86 7.47 -17.70
CA THR A 116 23.05 6.61 -17.76
C THR A 116 23.39 5.96 -16.42
N GLY A 117 22.90 6.54 -15.31
CA GLY A 117 23.02 5.98 -13.96
C GLY A 117 22.01 4.87 -13.67
N VAL A 118 20.94 4.74 -14.46
CA VAL A 118 19.95 3.66 -14.29
C VAL A 118 20.59 2.32 -14.66
N PRO A 119 20.66 1.35 -13.73
CA PRO A 119 21.19 0.03 -14.03
C PRO A 119 20.35 -0.67 -15.10
N ASN A 120 20.99 -1.13 -16.17
CA ASN A 120 20.39 -2.06 -17.13
C ASN A 120 20.83 -3.47 -16.77
N HIS A 121 19.95 -4.17 -16.05
CA HIS A 121 20.16 -5.57 -15.72
C HIS A 121 19.67 -6.47 -16.87
N GLU A 122 20.43 -7.51 -17.18
CA GLU A 122 19.91 -8.63 -17.97
C GLU A 122 19.06 -9.53 -17.05
N TYR A 123 17.98 -10.06 -17.58
CA TYR A 123 17.01 -10.84 -16.81
C TYR A 123 16.70 -12.15 -17.53
N CYS A 124 16.85 -13.26 -16.81
CA CYS A 124 16.45 -14.58 -17.28
C CYS A 124 15.09 -14.98 -16.71
N LEU A 125 14.16 -15.42 -17.56
CA LEU A 125 12.82 -15.83 -17.15
C LEU A 125 12.88 -17.16 -16.37
N VAL A 126 12.44 -17.15 -15.11
CA VAL A 126 12.41 -18.32 -14.22
C VAL A 126 11.01 -18.95 -14.16
N MET A 127 9.98 -18.12 -14.22
CA MET A 127 8.57 -18.51 -14.16
C MET A 127 7.72 -17.53 -14.95
N ASP A 128 6.83 -18.05 -15.80
CA ASP A 128 5.69 -17.32 -16.38
C ASP A 128 4.48 -18.25 -16.25
N ASP A 129 3.67 -17.99 -15.23
CA ASP A 129 2.54 -18.84 -14.86
C ASP A 129 1.25 -18.05 -15.04
N THR A 130 0.44 -18.48 -16.00
CA THR A 130 -0.92 -17.98 -16.23
C THR A 130 -1.98 -18.90 -15.62
N PHE A 131 -1.57 -19.75 -14.67
CA PHE A 131 -2.40 -20.70 -13.93
C PHE A 131 -3.20 -21.62 -14.86
N GLN A 132 -2.52 -22.43 -15.66
CA GLN A 132 -3.19 -23.58 -16.31
C GLN A 132 -3.37 -24.75 -15.33
N ASN A 133 -2.49 -24.84 -14.35
CA ASN A 133 -2.49 -25.79 -13.25
C ASN A 133 -1.66 -25.20 -12.10
N LEU A 134 -1.58 -25.90 -10.96
CA LEU A 134 -0.84 -25.47 -9.78
C LEU A 134 0.50 -26.21 -9.59
N ASN A 135 1.11 -26.74 -10.65
CA ASN A 135 2.32 -27.56 -10.54
C ASN A 135 3.51 -26.78 -9.93
N ASN A 136 3.59 -25.47 -10.15
CA ASN A 136 4.62 -24.59 -9.57
C ASN A 136 4.39 -24.25 -8.09
N TRP A 137 3.26 -24.67 -7.51
CA TRP A 137 2.78 -24.21 -6.21
C TRP A 137 2.61 -25.35 -5.21
N ASN A 138 2.89 -25.07 -3.94
CA ASN A 138 2.58 -25.92 -2.80
C ASN A 138 1.52 -25.24 -1.96
N HIS A 139 0.58 -26.00 -1.42
CA HIS A 139 -0.33 -25.52 -0.39
C HIS A 139 0.30 -25.63 0.99
N GLU A 140 0.14 -24.58 1.81
CA GLU A 140 0.39 -24.65 3.24
C GLU A 140 -0.93 -24.90 3.97
N VAL A 141 -0.99 -25.97 4.75
CA VAL A 141 -2.19 -26.40 5.47
C VAL A 141 -1.91 -26.36 6.97
N GLN A 142 -2.38 -25.30 7.63
CA GLN A 142 -2.15 -25.00 9.06
C GLN A 142 -3.28 -24.17 9.69
N MET A 143 -3.39 -24.22 11.02
CA MET A 143 -4.44 -23.56 11.84
C MET A 143 -3.93 -22.58 12.89
N ASN A 144 -2.60 -22.42 13.02
CA ASN A 144 -1.97 -21.60 14.06
C ASN A 144 -1.86 -20.11 13.70
N GLY A 145 -2.28 -19.70 12.49
CA GLY A 145 -2.24 -18.31 12.05
C GLY A 145 -0.85 -17.78 11.72
N PHE A 146 0.13 -18.66 11.46
CA PHE A 146 1.48 -18.33 10.96
C PHE A 146 2.21 -17.22 11.73
N GLY A 147 2.13 -17.23 13.06
CA GLY A 147 2.78 -16.21 13.90
C GLY A 147 2.03 -14.88 14.03
N ASN A 148 1.14 -14.57 13.08
CA ASN A 148 0.33 -13.34 13.06
C ASN A 148 -0.97 -13.44 13.86
N GLY A 149 -1.27 -14.63 14.39
CA GLY A 149 -2.50 -14.90 15.14
C GLY A 149 -3.78 -14.91 14.29
N ALA A 150 -3.63 -14.99 12.96
CA ALA A 150 -4.72 -15.04 12.00
C ALA A 150 -5.75 -16.14 12.35
N PHE A 151 -7.01 -15.90 11.98
CA PHE A 151 -8.15 -16.72 12.39
C PHE A 151 -8.53 -17.77 11.34
N ASP A 152 -7.94 -17.70 10.15
CA ASP A 152 -8.17 -18.67 9.10
C ASP A 152 -7.45 -19.99 9.34
N TRP A 153 -8.05 -21.05 8.84
CA TRP A 153 -7.44 -22.35 8.63
C TRP A 153 -7.10 -22.49 7.15
N THR A 154 -5.81 -22.53 6.84
CA THR A 154 -5.34 -22.70 5.46
C THR A 154 -5.49 -24.16 5.02
N THR A 155 -6.02 -24.38 3.81
CA THR A 155 -6.30 -25.73 3.27
C THR A 155 -5.91 -25.87 1.80
N ASP A 156 -5.92 -27.11 1.31
CA ASP A 156 -5.75 -27.51 -0.10
C ASP A 156 -7.08 -27.83 -0.80
N ASP A 157 -8.20 -27.41 -0.21
CA ASP A 157 -9.56 -27.64 -0.72
C ASP A 157 -9.87 -26.74 -1.92
N GLU A 158 -10.57 -27.29 -2.90
CA GLU A 158 -11.02 -26.56 -4.09
C GLU A 158 -11.99 -25.43 -3.74
N ALA A 159 -12.66 -25.48 -2.58
CA ALA A 159 -13.48 -24.38 -2.09
C ALA A 159 -12.66 -23.12 -1.72
N ASN A 160 -11.37 -23.30 -1.38
CA ASN A 160 -10.49 -22.21 -0.94
C ASN A 160 -9.43 -21.83 -1.97
N SER A 161 -9.04 -22.76 -2.83
CA SER A 161 -8.17 -22.44 -3.96
C SER A 161 -8.45 -23.28 -5.19
N TYR A 162 -8.72 -22.63 -6.32
CA TYR A 162 -8.98 -23.29 -7.58
C TYR A 162 -8.54 -22.40 -8.75
N VAL A 163 -8.52 -22.97 -9.94
CA VAL A 163 -8.09 -22.31 -11.16
C VAL A 163 -9.25 -22.30 -12.17
N ASP A 164 -9.48 -21.14 -12.79
CA ASP A 164 -10.42 -21.00 -13.91
C ASP A 164 -9.86 -20.06 -14.99
N ALA A 165 -10.73 -19.60 -15.90
CA ALA A 165 -10.34 -18.70 -17.01
C ALA A 165 -9.82 -17.31 -16.56
N GLN A 166 -10.07 -16.89 -15.32
CA GLN A 166 -9.57 -15.63 -14.76
C GLN A 166 -8.22 -15.78 -14.06
N GLY A 167 -7.83 -17.02 -13.69
CA GLY A 167 -6.57 -17.36 -13.03
C GLY A 167 -6.77 -18.20 -11.77
N LEU A 168 -5.83 -18.09 -10.83
CA LEU A 168 -5.92 -18.69 -9.51
C LEU A 168 -6.83 -17.85 -8.61
N HIS A 169 -7.81 -18.50 -7.99
CA HIS A 169 -8.65 -17.91 -6.94
C HIS A 169 -8.16 -18.38 -5.58
N ILE A 170 -8.03 -17.46 -4.63
CA ILE A 170 -7.78 -17.74 -3.21
C ILE A 170 -8.95 -17.13 -2.42
N VAL A 171 -9.84 -17.99 -1.93
CA VAL A 171 -11.16 -17.60 -1.43
C VAL A 171 -11.34 -17.99 0.03
N PRO A 172 -11.51 -17.01 0.93
CA PRO A 172 -11.97 -17.28 2.29
C PRO A 172 -13.42 -17.77 2.31
N THR A 173 -13.67 -18.88 3.01
CA THR A 173 -15.00 -19.46 3.22
C THR A 173 -15.27 -19.66 4.70
N MET A 174 -16.54 -19.71 5.12
CA MET A 174 -16.82 -20.10 6.49
C MET A 174 -16.53 -21.60 6.67
N THR A 175 -16.00 -21.99 7.83
CA THR A 175 -15.78 -23.41 8.14
C THR A 175 -17.09 -24.19 8.09
N LEU A 176 -18.20 -23.58 8.54
CA LEU A 176 -19.53 -24.19 8.47
C LEU A 176 -20.09 -24.31 7.04
N GLU A 177 -19.58 -23.54 6.08
CA GLU A 177 -20.03 -23.60 4.67
C GLU A 177 -19.27 -24.65 3.87
N SER A 178 -18.04 -24.97 4.29
CA SER A 178 -17.08 -25.77 3.52
C SER A 178 -16.73 -27.10 4.18
N THR A 179 -17.34 -27.42 5.32
CA THR A 179 -17.14 -28.68 6.04
C THR A 179 -18.44 -29.16 6.67
N ASP A 180 -18.47 -30.42 7.11
CA ASP A 180 -19.59 -31.00 7.89
C ASP A 180 -19.56 -30.60 9.38
N ILE A 181 -18.66 -29.69 9.79
CA ILE A 181 -18.58 -29.23 11.19
C ILE A 181 -19.86 -28.45 11.53
N THR A 182 -20.55 -28.86 12.59
CA THR A 182 -21.74 -28.14 13.07
C THR A 182 -21.36 -26.92 13.90
N ARG A 183 -22.30 -25.99 14.09
CA ARG A 183 -22.10 -24.82 14.97
C ARG A 183 -21.70 -25.24 16.39
N ASP A 184 -22.32 -26.29 16.92
CA ASP A 184 -22.01 -26.78 18.28
C ASP A 184 -20.59 -27.35 18.35
N GLN A 185 -20.16 -28.09 17.33
CA GLN A 185 -18.81 -28.63 17.24
C GLN A 185 -17.75 -27.52 17.10
N LEU A 186 -18.02 -26.50 16.28
CA LEU A 186 -17.14 -25.35 16.13
C LEU A 186 -16.89 -24.67 17.48
N LEU A 187 -17.92 -24.58 18.32
CA LEU A 187 -17.89 -23.87 19.60
C LEU A 187 -17.49 -24.72 20.81
N ASN A 188 -17.70 -26.05 20.78
CA ASN A 188 -17.45 -26.88 21.95
C ASN A 188 -17.23 -28.37 21.64
N GLY A 189 -16.30 -28.98 22.36
CA GLY A 189 -16.20 -30.43 22.49
C GLY A 189 -15.74 -31.19 21.24
N PHE A 190 -15.25 -30.48 20.22
CA PHE A 190 -14.80 -31.07 18.96
C PHE A 190 -13.29 -30.92 18.80
N THR A 191 -12.68 -31.79 17.98
CA THR A 191 -11.25 -31.72 17.67
C THR A 191 -11.04 -31.96 16.19
N VAL A 192 -10.46 -30.97 15.51
CA VAL A 192 -9.88 -31.12 14.19
C VAL A 192 -8.45 -31.60 14.38
N ASN A 193 -8.09 -32.71 13.75
CA ASN A 193 -6.74 -33.26 13.81
C ASN A 193 -6.26 -33.64 12.40
N MET A 194 -5.27 -32.90 11.90
CA MET A 194 -4.67 -33.07 10.58
C MET A 194 -3.34 -33.84 10.63
N THR A 195 -2.93 -34.35 11.81
CA THR A 195 -1.69 -35.13 11.96
C THR A 195 -1.80 -36.56 11.43
N THR A 196 -3.01 -37.11 11.36
CA THR A 196 -3.24 -38.53 11.03
C THR A 196 -3.44 -38.81 9.54
N ASN A 197 -3.07 -37.88 8.65
CA ASN A 197 -3.35 -37.96 7.19
C ASN A 197 -4.83 -38.34 6.90
N SER A 198 -5.76 -37.85 7.72
CA SER A 198 -7.18 -38.06 7.46
C SER A 198 -7.59 -37.29 6.21
N LYS A 199 -8.20 -37.98 5.25
CA LYS A 199 -8.75 -37.33 4.04
C LYS A 199 -9.77 -36.23 4.37
N THR A 200 -10.38 -36.26 5.56
CA THR A 200 -11.45 -35.33 5.95
C THR A 200 -10.97 -33.90 6.16
N TRP A 201 -9.73 -33.70 6.64
CA TRP A 201 -9.26 -32.38 7.10
C TRP A 201 -8.00 -31.91 6.38
N GLY A 202 -7.61 -32.57 5.28
CA GLY A 202 -6.34 -32.30 4.62
C GLY A 202 -5.12 -32.77 5.43
N LYS A 203 -3.94 -32.61 4.86
CA LYS A 203 -2.67 -33.01 5.46
C LYS A 203 -1.90 -31.79 5.94
N CYS A 204 -1.66 -31.71 7.25
CA CYS A 204 -0.86 -30.61 7.80
C CYS A 204 0.53 -30.54 7.16
N THR A 205 0.98 -29.33 6.81
CA THR A 205 2.28 -29.11 6.18
C THR A 205 3.30 -28.40 7.10
N ALA A 206 2.92 -28.10 8.34
CA ALA A 206 3.83 -27.49 9.31
C ALA A 206 5.02 -28.40 9.60
N LYS A 207 6.23 -27.82 9.59
CA LYS A 207 7.47 -28.53 9.93
C LYS A 207 7.62 -28.74 11.43
N ASP A 208 7.30 -27.72 12.23
CA ASP A 208 7.23 -27.82 13.68
C ASP A 208 5.77 -27.95 14.09
N ILE A 209 5.46 -28.96 14.91
CA ILE A 209 4.12 -29.18 15.45
C ILE A 209 3.96 -28.38 16.75
N LYS A 210 5.00 -27.74 17.29
CA LYS A 210 4.89 -26.93 18.50
C LYS A 210 3.86 -25.81 18.35
N LYS A 211 3.23 -25.49 19.47
CA LYS A 211 2.32 -24.35 19.56
C LYS A 211 3.05 -23.05 19.25
N SER A 212 2.41 -22.20 18.46
CA SER A 212 2.74 -20.78 18.36
C SER A 212 1.54 -19.98 18.86
N ASN A 213 1.74 -19.03 19.75
CA ASN A 213 0.66 -18.21 20.33
C ASN A 213 -0.50 -19.09 20.86
N ASP A 214 -0.15 -20.13 21.61
CA ASP A 214 -1.05 -21.14 22.19
C ASP A 214 -1.88 -22.02 21.22
N ARG A 215 -1.70 -21.87 19.90
CA ARG A 215 -2.40 -22.67 18.88
C ARG A 215 -1.48 -23.71 18.25
N TRP A 216 -2.00 -24.91 18.05
CA TRP A 216 -1.31 -25.96 17.33
C TRP A 216 -1.49 -25.75 15.82
N PRO A 217 -0.44 -25.92 14.99
CA PRO A 217 -0.57 -25.76 13.54
C PRO A 217 -1.41 -26.86 12.90
N CYS A 218 -1.34 -28.09 13.44
CA CYS A 218 -1.96 -29.28 12.84
C CYS A 218 -3.24 -29.76 13.54
N ALA A 219 -3.71 -29.05 14.56
CA ALA A 219 -4.90 -29.44 15.30
C ALA A 219 -5.58 -28.24 15.97
N ALA A 220 -6.89 -28.32 16.15
CA ALA A 220 -7.65 -27.36 16.95
C ALA A 220 -8.67 -28.13 17.78
N ARG A 221 -8.88 -27.70 19.03
CA ARG A 221 -9.91 -28.25 19.91
C ARG A 221 -10.82 -27.13 20.39
N SER A 222 -12.12 -27.31 20.20
CA SER A 222 -13.12 -26.38 20.72
C SER A 222 -13.47 -26.72 22.17
N ASN A 223 -13.63 -25.69 23.00
CA ASN A 223 -13.96 -25.80 24.41
C ASN A 223 -14.68 -24.51 24.86
N ALA A 224 -15.97 -24.63 25.15
CA ALA A 224 -16.81 -23.50 25.52
C ALA A 224 -16.38 -22.83 26.84
N THR A 225 -15.87 -23.60 27.81
CA THR A 225 -15.40 -23.08 29.10
C THR A 225 -14.16 -22.21 28.93
N LEU A 226 -13.24 -22.61 28.04
CA LEU A 226 -12.03 -21.84 27.72
C LEU A 226 -12.25 -20.82 26.60
N GLY A 227 -13.44 -20.78 25.98
CA GLY A 227 -13.75 -19.96 24.81
C GLY A 227 -12.92 -20.28 23.57
N GLN A 228 -12.29 -21.46 23.51
CA GLN A 228 -11.53 -21.94 22.36
C GLN A 228 -12.50 -22.47 21.31
N ILE A 229 -12.33 -22.06 20.06
CA ILE A 229 -13.15 -22.51 18.94
C ILE A 229 -12.27 -23.11 17.85
N ILE A 230 -12.87 -23.90 16.97
CA ILE A 230 -12.23 -24.22 15.69
C ILE A 230 -12.19 -22.94 14.86
N ASN A 231 -11.11 -22.74 14.09
CA ASN A 231 -10.96 -21.62 13.17
C ASN A 231 -12.27 -21.39 12.40
N PRO A 232 -12.91 -20.22 12.53
CA PRO A 232 -14.25 -19.99 11.98
C PRO A 232 -14.25 -19.84 10.46
N VAL A 233 -13.08 -19.59 9.89
CA VAL A 233 -12.86 -19.34 8.46
C VAL A 233 -11.82 -20.31 7.95
N ARG A 234 -12.00 -20.77 6.71
CA ARG A 234 -11.00 -21.49 5.93
C ARG A 234 -10.51 -20.60 4.79
N SER A 235 -9.25 -20.74 4.40
CA SER A 235 -8.63 -20.01 3.29
C SER A 235 -7.52 -20.86 2.66
N ALA A 236 -6.70 -20.28 1.79
CA ALA A 236 -5.53 -20.94 1.22
C ALA A 236 -4.29 -20.04 1.24
N ARG A 237 -3.13 -20.68 1.35
CA ARG A 237 -1.80 -20.09 1.28
C ARG A 237 -0.94 -20.96 0.38
N LEU A 238 -0.52 -20.40 -0.76
CA LEU A 238 0.25 -21.10 -1.77
C LEU A 238 1.65 -20.52 -1.85
N ASN A 239 2.65 -21.38 -2.06
CA ASN A 239 4.03 -20.93 -2.23
C ASN A 239 4.80 -21.70 -3.29
N THR A 240 5.90 -21.13 -3.74
CA THR A 240 6.78 -21.73 -4.77
C THR A 240 8.03 -22.42 -4.18
N LYS A 241 8.07 -22.64 -2.86
CA LYS A 241 9.24 -23.19 -2.15
C LYS A 241 9.69 -24.52 -2.74
N GLY A 242 10.98 -24.65 -3.04
CA GLY A 242 11.58 -25.84 -3.66
C GLY A 242 11.14 -26.10 -5.11
N LYS A 243 10.36 -25.21 -5.73
CA LYS A 243 9.91 -25.31 -7.12
C LYS A 243 10.46 -24.16 -7.97
N LYS A 244 10.21 -22.92 -7.54
CA LYS A 244 10.66 -21.70 -8.22
C LYS A 244 11.14 -20.70 -7.18
N THR A 245 12.37 -20.23 -7.35
CA THR A 245 13.01 -19.23 -6.48
C THR A 245 13.79 -18.27 -7.34
N ILE A 246 14.05 -17.07 -6.84
CA ILE A 246 15.01 -16.14 -7.42
C ILE A 246 15.91 -15.58 -6.34
N LYS A 247 17.16 -15.28 -6.70
CA LYS A 247 18.04 -14.41 -5.93
C LYS A 247 18.36 -13.22 -6.81
N TYR A 248 17.88 -12.05 -6.42
CA TYR A 248 17.83 -10.86 -7.28
C TYR A 248 17.00 -11.08 -8.55
N GLY A 249 16.49 -10.01 -9.13
CA GLY A 249 15.65 -10.07 -10.30
C GLY A 249 14.40 -9.22 -10.22
N ARG A 250 13.34 -9.72 -10.86
CA ARG A 250 12.04 -9.08 -10.94
C ARG A 250 10.92 -10.08 -10.64
N VAL A 251 9.90 -9.63 -9.93
CA VAL A 251 8.63 -10.35 -9.80
C VAL A 251 7.51 -9.42 -10.23
N GLU A 252 6.58 -9.93 -11.03
CA GLU A 252 5.33 -9.24 -11.37
C GLU A 252 4.16 -10.20 -11.14
N VAL A 253 3.21 -9.77 -10.31
CA VAL A 253 1.98 -10.49 -10.03
C VAL A 253 0.81 -9.63 -10.47
N THR A 254 0.03 -10.13 -11.43
CA THR A 254 -1.21 -9.47 -11.84
C THR A 254 -2.36 -10.06 -11.04
N ALA A 255 -2.93 -9.28 -10.13
CA ALA A 255 -3.97 -9.74 -9.23
C ALA A 255 -5.07 -8.70 -9.02
N ARG A 256 -6.26 -9.17 -8.65
CA ARG A 256 -7.34 -8.35 -8.09
C ARG A 256 -7.50 -8.74 -6.63
N MET A 257 -7.43 -7.76 -5.74
CA MET A 257 -7.51 -7.99 -4.30
C MET A 257 -8.94 -8.35 -3.88
N PRO A 258 -9.12 -9.11 -2.79
CA PRO A 258 -10.44 -9.41 -2.25
C PRO A 258 -11.09 -8.17 -1.62
N LYS A 259 -12.40 -8.20 -1.53
CA LYS A 259 -13.20 -7.24 -0.76
C LYS A 259 -13.90 -7.96 0.40
N GLY A 260 -13.86 -7.35 1.58
CA GLY A 260 -14.52 -7.87 2.77
C GLY A 260 -13.78 -7.43 4.02
N ASP A 261 -14.54 -7.08 5.05
CA ASP A 261 -13.96 -6.68 6.32
C ASP A 261 -13.07 -7.80 6.88
N TRP A 262 -11.93 -7.38 7.41
CA TRP A 262 -10.95 -8.24 8.10
C TRP A 262 -10.23 -9.24 7.21
N MET A 263 -10.31 -9.10 5.88
CA MET A 263 -9.46 -9.84 4.96
C MET A 263 -8.10 -9.19 4.80
N TRP A 264 -7.06 -10.03 4.72
CA TRP A 264 -5.67 -9.62 4.59
C TRP A 264 -5.00 -10.41 3.44
N PRO A 265 -5.18 -9.94 2.20
CA PRO A 265 -4.43 -10.46 1.05
C PRO A 265 -2.95 -10.07 1.12
N ALA A 266 -2.07 -10.99 0.73
CA ALA A 266 -0.64 -10.74 0.66
C ALA A 266 0.01 -11.43 -0.55
N ILE A 267 0.95 -10.71 -1.16
CA ILE A 267 1.89 -11.15 -2.20
C ILE A 267 3.28 -10.84 -1.66
N TRP A 268 4.05 -11.87 -1.34
CA TRP A 268 5.25 -11.71 -0.52
C TRP A 268 6.22 -12.86 -0.74
N MET A 269 7.42 -12.74 -0.21
CA MET A 269 8.48 -13.71 -0.43
C MET A 269 9.22 -14.04 0.86
N MET A 270 9.61 -15.30 0.98
CA MET A 270 10.39 -15.83 2.09
C MET A 270 11.64 -16.54 1.58
N PRO A 271 12.72 -16.62 2.38
CA PRO A 271 13.94 -17.28 1.98
C PRO A 271 13.70 -18.79 1.79
N GLN A 272 14.29 -19.35 0.74
CA GLN A 272 14.26 -20.79 0.47
C GLN A 272 14.79 -21.58 1.67
N ASP A 273 15.90 -21.11 2.23
CA ASP A 273 16.58 -21.70 3.38
C ASP A 273 16.84 -20.62 4.45
N ASP A 274 16.72 -20.99 5.72
CA ASP A 274 16.92 -20.10 6.87
C ASP A 274 18.43 -19.94 7.19
N VAL A 275 19.21 -19.47 6.21
CA VAL A 275 20.69 -19.40 6.25
C VAL A 275 21.21 -18.65 7.48
N TYR A 276 20.51 -17.60 7.90
CA TYR A 276 20.90 -16.76 9.04
C TYR A 276 20.13 -17.11 10.33
N GLY A 277 19.34 -18.18 10.30
CA GLY A 277 18.46 -18.63 11.38
C GLY A 277 17.00 -18.27 11.14
N GLU A 278 16.17 -18.64 12.11
CA GLU A 278 14.72 -18.44 12.06
C GLU A 278 14.34 -16.97 11.82
N TRP A 279 13.16 -16.77 11.24
CA TRP A 279 12.58 -15.45 11.01
C TRP A 279 12.66 -14.58 12.29
N PRO A 280 12.99 -13.28 12.18
CA PRO A 280 13.21 -12.51 10.95
C PRO A 280 14.68 -12.48 10.47
N LYS A 281 15.57 -13.32 11.01
CA LYS A 281 17.02 -13.24 10.69
C LYS A 281 17.34 -13.49 9.23
N SER A 282 16.57 -14.35 8.58
CA SER A 282 16.76 -14.70 7.16
C SER A 282 15.96 -13.83 6.19
N GLY A 283 15.20 -12.86 6.72
CA GLY A 283 14.48 -11.86 5.93
C GLY A 283 13.08 -12.27 5.47
N GLU A 284 12.27 -11.28 5.10
CA GLU A 284 10.96 -11.38 4.43
C GLU A 284 10.81 -10.19 3.48
N ILE A 285 10.22 -10.38 2.30
CA ILE A 285 9.95 -9.31 1.34
C ILE A 285 8.46 -9.27 1.04
N ASP A 286 7.76 -8.25 1.54
CA ASP A 286 6.35 -8.04 1.23
C ASP A 286 6.22 -7.14 0.02
N ILE A 287 5.84 -7.73 -1.11
CA ILE A 287 5.66 -7.01 -2.36
C ILE A 287 4.38 -6.17 -2.27
N ALA A 288 3.30 -6.77 -1.79
CA ALA A 288 2.02 -6.11 -1.64
C ALA A 288 1.17 -6.78 -0.55
N GLU A 289 0.82 -6.00 0.47
CA GLU A 289 -0.21 -6.32 1.43
C GLU A 289 -1.33 -5.28 1.36
N SER A 290 -2.56 -5.71 1.64
CA SER A 290 -3.72 -4.80 1.68
C SER A 290 -4.74 -5.29 2.70
N ARG A 291 -5.80 -4.51 2.91
CA ARG A 291 -6.95 -4.89 3.73
C ARG A 291 -8.18 -4.92 2.85
N GLY A 292 -9.04 -5.91 3.04
CA GLY A 292 -10.30 -6.01 2.28
C GLY A 292 -11.38 -5.02 2.74
N ASN A 293 -11.18 -4.34 3.87
CA ASN A 293 -12.14 -3.38 4.43
C ASN A 293 -12.46 -2.26 3.44
N ASP A 294 -13.72 -1.81 3.42
CA ASP A 294 -14.12 -0.70 2.55
C ASP A 294 -13.42 0.60 2.96
N ALA A 295 -12.60 1.15 2.06
CA ALA A 295 -11.87 2.41 2.24
C ALA A 295 -12.75 3.62 2.61
N ARG A 296 -14.07 3.56 2.36
CA ARG A 296 -15.02 4.60 2.75
C ARG A 296 -15.36 4.58 4.23
N LYS A 297 -15.16 3.45 4.90
CA LYS A 297 -15.48 3.22 6.33
C LYS A 297 -14.23 2.95 7.16
N TYR A 298 -13.17 2.45 6.53
CA TYR A 298 -11.94 2.06 7.20
C TYR A 298 -10.75 2.85 6.62
N PRO A 299 -9.93 3.51 7.46
CA PRO A 299 -8.91 4.45 6.99
C PRO A 299 -7.75 3.80 6.23
N MET A 300 -7.52 2.50 6.42
CA MET A 300 -6.45 1.74 5.75
C MET A 300 -7.01 0.57 4.92
N GLY A 301 -8.14 0.81 4.25
CA GLY A 301 -8.91 -0.23 3.58
C GLY A 301 -8.32 -0.67 2.24
N ASN A 302 -9.19 -1.18 1.37
CA ASN A 302 -8.89 -1.75 0.06
C ASN A 302 -8.45 -0.75 -1.01
N ASN A 303 -8.09 0.48 -0.60
CA ASN A 303 -7.55 1.53 -1.44
C ASN A 303 -6.06 1.80 -1.18
N LEU A 304 -5.44 1.05 -0.26
CA LEU A 304 -4.03 1.12 0.09
C LEU A 304 -3.35 -0.22 -0.16
N VAL A 305 -2.10 -0.16 -0.60
CA VAL A 305 -1.17 -1.29 -0.71
C VAL A 305 0.09 -0.89 0.03
N SER A 306 0.57 -1.77 0.90
CA SER A 306 1.84 -1.61 1.58
C SER A 306 2.87 -2.62 1.11
N SER A 307 4.14 -2.24 1.25
CA SER A 307 5.29 -3.10 1.08
C SER A 307 6.22 -2.94 2.28
N ALA A 308 6.87 -4.01 2.67
CA ALA A 308 7.81 -4.01 3.78
C ALA A 308 8.97 -4.97 3.54
N LEU A 309 10.06 -4.73 4.26
CA LEU A 309 11.13 -5.71 4.41
C LEU A 309 11.24 -6.06 5.88
N HIS A 310 11.16 -7.34 6.25
CA HIS A 310 11.37 -7.74 7.64
C HIS A 310 12.81 -8.21 7.83
N TRP A 311 13.46 -7.71 8.88
CA TRP A 311 14.77 -8.17 9.33
C TRP A 311 14.95 -7.81 10.80
N GLY A 312 15.57 -8.72 11.54
CA GLY A 312 15.80 -8.56 12.97
C GLY A 312 16.61 -9.71 13.52
N THR A 313 16.93 -9.64 14.80
CA THR A 313 17.65 -10.71 15.51
C THR A 313 16.72 -11.62 16.29
N ALA A 314 15.47 -11.20 16.47
CA ALA A 314 14.35 -11.96 17.01
C ALA A 314 13.03 -11.34 16.55
N THR A 315 11.90 -12.03 16.76
CA THR A 315 10.57 -11.52 16.43
C THR A 315 10.27 -10.17 17.12
N GLU A 316 10.71 -10.02 18.36
CA GLU A 316 10.42 -8.85 19.20
C GLU A 316 11.10 -7.56 18.71
N ASN A 317 12.17 -7.69 17.91
CA ASN A 317 12.95 -6.55 17.44
C ASN A 317 12.99 -6.43 15.91
N ASP A 318 12.06 -7.05 15.21
CA ASP A 318 11.87 -6.86 13.79
C ASP A 318 11.78 -5.36 13.41
N ARG A 319 12.48 -4.96 12.35
CA ARG A 319 12.68 -3.56 11.94
C ARG A 319 11.92 -3.17 10.69
N TRP A 320 10.88 -3.93 10.31
CA TRP A 320 10.07 -3.64 9.13
C TRP A 320 9.63 -2.18 8.97
N ARG A 321 9.29 -1.50 10.07
CA ARG A 321 8.90 -0.07 10.05
C ARG A 321 9.95 0.86 9.44
N ARG A 322 11.24 0.50 9.49
CA ARG A 322 12.34 1.26 8.89
C ARG A 322 12.40 1.07 7.38
N ALA A 323 11.89 -0.04 6.86
CA ALA A 323 11.72 -0.28 5.45
C ALA A 323 10.25 -0.64 5.18
N TYR A 324 9.38 0.35 5.39
CA TYR A 324 7.96 0.27 5.07
C TYR A 324 7.61 1.34 4.04
N GLY A 325 6.76 0.99 3.09
CA GLY A 325 6.17 1.92 2.14
C GLY A 325 4.69 1.64 1.97
N GLU A 326 3.93 2.67 1.65
CA GLU A 326 2.51 2.55 1.35
C GLU A 326 2.17 3.44 0.16
N TRP A 327 1.31 2.92 -0.70
CA TRP A 327 0.76 3.64 -1.83
C TRP A 327 -0.74 3.42 -1.90
N GLY A 328 -1.46 4.47 -2.28
CA GLY A 328 -2.89 4.36 -2.46
C GLY A 328 -3.52 5.67 -2.90
N GLY A 329 -4.83 5.63 -3.11
CA GLY A 329 -5.58 6.79 -3.57
C GLY A 329 -6.99 6.80 -3.02
N LYS A 330 -7.57 7.99 -2.83
CA LYS A 330 -8.97 8.12 -2.38
C LYS A 330 -10.00 7.65 -3.41
N ARG A 331 -9.59 7.40 -4.65
CA ARG A 331 -10.45 7.09 -5.80
C ARG A 331 -10.10 5.76 -6.48
N VAL A 332 -9.26 4.95 -5.85
CA VAL A 332 -8.85 3.65 -6.38
C VAL A 332 -9.23 2.59 -5.36
N ILE A 333 -9.82 1.50 -5.82
CA ILE A 333 -10.19 0.36 -4.99
C ILE A 333 -9.58 -0.88 -5.64
N TYR A 334 -8.60 -1.49 -5.00
CA TYR A 334 -7.80 -2.58 -5.58
C TYR A 334 -8.57 -3.91 -5.72
N SER A 335 -9.83 -3.93 -5.27
CA SER A 335 -10.75 -5.05 -5.46
C SER A 335 -11.67 -4.91 -6.67
N GLU A 336 -11.67 -3.76 -7.35
CA GLU A 336 -12.51 -3.50 -8.53
C GLU A 336 -11.89 -4.06 -9.82
N ASP A 337 -10.57 -3.95 -9.99
CA ASP A 337 -9.85 -4.33 -11.22
C ASP A 337 -8.55 -5.11 -10.94
N PHE A 338 -7.97 -5.68 -11.99
CA PHE A 338 -6.63 -6.27 -11.91
C PHE A 338 -5.56 -5.19 -11.91
N HIS A 339 -4.60 -5.34 -11.00
CA HIS A 339 -3.44 -4.49 -10.85
C HIS A 339 -2.15 -5.30 -10.96
N VAL A 340 -1.06 -4.64 -11.33
CA VAL A 340 0.27 -5.28 -11.40
C VAL A 340 1.08 -4.88 -10.17
N TYR A 341 1.33 -5.84 -9.29
CA TYR A 341 2.18 -5.71 -8.12
C TYR A 341 3.57 -6.20 -8.48
N GLY A 342 4.57 -5.34 -8.34
CA GLY A 342 5.91 -5.66 -8.80
C GLY A 342 7.00 -5.42 -7.78
N LEU A 343 8.09 -6.17 -7.94
CA LEU A 343 9.33 -6.11 -7.19
C LEU A 343 10.49 -6.10 -8.18
N GLU A 344 11.49 -5.27 -7.93
CA GLU A 344 12.80 -5.35 -8.55
C GLU A 344 13.83 -5.27 -7.44
N TRP A 345 14.72 -6.24 -7.44
CA TRP A 345 15.62 -6.50 -6.35
C TRP A 345 16.98 -6.84 -6.92
N SER A 346 18.02 -6.20 -6.40
CA SER A 346 19.40 -6.44 -6.76
C SER A 346 20.26 -6.49 -5.51
N GLU A 347 21.56 -6.70 -5.69
CA GLU A 347 22.52 -6.58 -4.60
C GLU A 347 22.55 -5.16 -3.98
N LYS A 348 22.17 -4.14 -4.75
CA LYS A 348 22.33 -2.72 -4.34
C LYS A 348 21.05 -2.09 -3.83
N TYR A 349 19.90 -2.52 -4.32
CA TYR A 349 18.61 -1.93 -3.95
C TYR A 349 17.47 -2.94 -4.05
N LEU A 350 16.35 -2.58 -3.45
CA LEU A 350 15.08 -3.26 -3.59
C LEU A 350 13.98 -2.21 -3.74
N PHE A 351 13.09 -2.37 -4.70
CA PHE A 351 11.92 -1.52 -4.79
C PHE A 351 10.69 -2.26 -5.29
N THR A 352 9.54 -1.83 -4.79
CA THR A 352 8.23 -2.37 -5.16
C THR A 352 7.41 -1.29 -5.84
N TRP A 353 6.46 -1.71 -6.69
CA TRP A 353 5.58 -0.80 -7.40
C TRP A 353 4.19 -1.36 -7.64
N LEU A 354 3.30 -0.47 -8.05
CA LEU A 354 1.91 -0.79 -8.37
C LEU A 354 1.51 -0.21 -9.73
N ASP A 355 1.01 -1.03 -10.66
CA ASP A 355 0.61 -0.68 -12.03
C ASP A 355 1.70 -0.05 -12.92
N GLY A 356 2.93 0.00 -12.44
CA GLY A 356 4.10 0.41 -13.20
C GLY A 356 5.19 0.99 -12.31
N ARG A 357 6.45 0.88 -12.75
CA ARG A 357 7.64 1.28 -11.99
C ARG A 357 7.66 2.73 -11.51
N LEU A 358 6.89 3.62 -12.15
CA LEU A 358 6.77 5.02 -11.75
C LEU A 358 5.91 5.23 -10.49
N ARG A 359 5.07 4.26 -10.13
CA ARG A 359 4.25 4.26 -8.91
C ARG A 359 4.92 3.36 -7.87
N GLN A 360 6.08 3.82 -7.43
CA GLN A 360 6.86 3.15 -6.41
C GLN A 360 6.10 3.15 -5.08
N VAL A 361 5.97 1.98 -4.46
CA VAL A 361 5.39 1.83 -3.11
C VAL A 361 6.49 1.95 -2.07
N GLN A 362 7.59 1.23 -2.28
CA GLN A 362 8.75 1.23 -1.41
C GLN A 362 10.03 1.22 -2.23
N PHE A 363 11.07 1.90 -1.74
CA PHE A 363 12.44 1.78 -2.25
C PHE A 363 13.42 1.75 -1.09
N PHE A 364 14.30 0.76 -1.13
CA PHE A 364 15.36 0.55 -0.15
C PHE A 364 16.71 0.47 -0.87
N ASP A 365 17.64 1.34 -0.49
CA ASP A 365 18.99 1.38 -1.05
C ASP A 365 19.98 0.79 -0.05
N PHE A 366 20.43 -0.44 -0.32
CA PHE A 366 21.39 -1.15 0.53
C PHE A 366 22.74 -0.43 0.59
N THR A 367 23.06 0.44 -0.38
CA THR A 367 24.37 1.10 -0.45
C THR A 367 24.51 2.30 0.49
N LYS A 368 23.38 2.93 0.88
CA LYS A 368 23.34 4.13 1.74
C LYS A 368 23.75 3.88 3.18
N ASN A 369 23.61 2.64 3.65
CA ASN A 369 23.98 2.25 5.01
C ASN A 369 25.24 1.38 5.00
N LYS A 370 25.85 1.18 6.17
CA LYS A 370 26.98 0.25 6.30
C LYS A 370 26.53 -1.19 6.09
N ASN A 371 25.44 -1.59 6.74
CA ASN A 371 24.74 -2.88 6.62
C ASN A 371 23.39 -2.81 7.37
N LEU A 372 22.54 -3.83 7.22
CA LEU A 372 21.24 -3.89 7.93
C LEU A 372 21.38 -4.04 9.45
N TRP A 373 22.50 -4.57 9.96
CA TRP A 373 22.80 -4.60 11.39
C TRP A 373 22.84 -3.20 12.01
N SER A 374 23.69 -2.34 11.44
CA SER A 374 23.83 -0.96 11.89
C SER A 374 22.57 -0.13 11.61
N TYR A 375 21.93 -0.35 10.46
CA TYR A 375 20.69 0.35 10.11
C TYR A 375 19.52 -0.03 11.02
N GLY A 376 19.46 -1.27 11.51
CA GLY A 376 18.48 -1.73 12.49
C GLY A 376 18.76 -1.31 13.93
N GLU A 377 19.93 -0.72 14.20
CA GLU A 377 20.37 -0.25 15.53
C GLU A 377 20.35 -1.36 16.60
N PHE A 378 20.76 -2.58 16.25
CA PHE A 378 20.71 -3.73 17.17
C PHE A 378 21.84 -3.75 18.20
N ALA A 379 22.91 -2.96 18.00
CA ALA A 379 24.05 -2.95 18.89
C ALA A 379 23.65 -2.44 20.29
N GLY A 380 23.79 -3.29 21.30
CA GLY A 380 23.49 -2.95 22.70
C GLY A 380 22.02 -3.07 23.08
N GLU A 381 21.13 -3.46 22.16
CA GLU A 381 19.76 -3.84 22.50
C GLU A 381 19.76 -5.12 23.35
N SER A 382 18.89 -5.22 24.35
CA SER A 382 18.70 -6.44 25.13
C SER A 382 17.37 -7.06 24.77
N ILE A 383 17.39 -8.32 24.35
CA ILE A 383 16.21 -9.10 24.02
C ILE A 383 16.16 -10.26 24.99
N ASN A 384 15.09 -10.35 25.78
CA ASN A 384 14.92 -11.39 26.79
C ASN A 384 16.14 -11.52 27.74
N GLY A 385 16.76 -10.39 28.09
CA GLY A 385 17.91 -10.32 28.98
C GLY A 385 19.26 -10.67 28.34
N SER A 386 19.31 -10.90 27.03
CA SER A 386 20.53 -11.22 26.27
C SER A 386 20.83 -10.17 25.21
N ILE A 387 22.12 -9.87 25.00
CA ILE A 387 22.55 -9.01 23.89
C ILE A 387 22.64 -9.88 22.63
N PRO A 388 21.91 -9.55 21.56
CA PRO A 388 21.96 -10.33 20.33
C PRO A 388 23.32 -10.21 19.67
N VAL A 389 23.79 -11.31 19.09
CA VAL A 389 25.00 -11.37 18.27
C VAL A 389 24.60 -11.12 16.82
N ASP A 390 25.44 -10.37 16.08
CA ASP A 390 25.22 -10.08 14.65
C ASP A 390 25.25 -11.37 13.80
N PRO A 391 24.08 -11.87 13.36
CA PRO A 391 24.01 -13.12 12.59
C PRO A 391 24.55 -12.96 11.16
N TRP A 392 24.72 -11.72 10.70
CA TRP A 392 25.11 -11.39 9.33
C TRP A 392 26.59 -11.02 9.21
N SER A 393 27.29 -10.89 10.34
CA SER A 393 28.68 -10.42 10.43
C SER A 393 29.67 -11.19 9.55
N SER A 394 29.42 -12.48 9.31
CA SER A 394 30.29 -13.35 8.50
C SER A 394 30.24 -13.05 7.00
N THR A 395 29.17 -12.42 6.51
CA THR A 395 28.96 -12.19 5.06
C THR A 395 29.78 -11.00 4.54
N GLY A 396 29.94 -9.97 5.36
CA GLY A 396 30.49 -8.68 4.96
C GLY A 396 29.66 -7.90 3.94
N ARG A 397 28.45 -8.35 3.59
CA ARG A 397 27.61 -7.70 2.56
C ARG A 397 26.66 -6.67 3.20
N LYS A 398 26.30 -5.65 2.41
CA LYS A 398 25.44 -4.55 2.88
C LYS A 398 23.97 -4.90 2.90
N ASN A 399 23.55 -5.83 2.03
CA ASN A 399 22.17 -6.20 1.76
C ASN A 399 21.69 -7.44 2.54
N THR A 400 22.56 -8.14 3.26
CA THR A 400 22.19 -9.27 4.12
C THR A 400 21.12 -8.84 5.14
N PRO A 401 20.00 -9.58 5.30
CA PRO A 401 19.76 -10.96 4.82
C PRO A 401 19.12 -11.10 3.43
N PHE A 402 18.90 -10.02 2.68
CA PHE A 402 18.29 -10.03 1.35
C PHE A 402 19.32 -10.37 0.26
N ASP A 403 20.12 -11.40 0.52
CA ASP A 403 21.21 -11.86 -0.32
C ASP A 403 21.19 -13.37 -0.55
N GLU A 404 20.07 -14.03 -0.25
CA GLU A 404 19.81 -15.45 -0.50
C GLU A 404 18.68 -15.66 -1.51
N SER A 405 18.34 -16.90 -1.85
CA SER A 405 17.21 -17.17 -2.76
C SER A 405 15.87 -17.09 -2.03
N PHE A 406 14.88 -16.45 -2.63
CA PHE A 406 13.54 -16.29 -2.06
C PHE A 406 12.48 -16.96 -2.96
N TYR A 407 11.46 -17.54 -2.33
CA TYR A 407 10.27 -18.08 -3.00
C TYR A 407 9.06 -17.16 -2.77
N LEU A 408 8.16 -17.13 -3.74
CA LEU A 408 6.90 -16.35 -3.69
C LEU A 408 5.81 -17.08 -2.90
N ILE A 409 5.00 -16.31 -2.17
CA ILE A 409 3.82 -16.72 -1.40
C ILE A 409 2.64 -15.84 -1.81
N LEU A 410 1.47 -16.49 -1.98
CA LEU A 410 0.18 -15.86 -2.22
C LEU A 410 -0.82 -16.38 -1.19
N ASN A 411 -1.50 -15.49 -0.47
CA ASN A 411 -2.56 -15.90 0.46
C ASN A 411 -3.60 -14.80 0.69
N VAL A 412 -4.71 -15.20 1.30
CA VAL A 412 -5.70 -14.30 1.92
C VAL A 412 -5.91 -14.76 3.36
N ALA A 413 -5.25 -14.12 4.31
CA ALA A 413 -5.49 -14.36 5.73
C ALA A 413 -6.79 -13.64 6.17
N VAL A 414 -7.36 -14.04 7.32
CA VAL A 414 -8.54 -13.39 7.89
C VAL A 414 -8.34 -13.11 9.37
N GLY A 415 -8.55 -11.85 9.76
CA GLY A 415 -8.25 -11.36 11.10
C GLY A 415 -6.76 -11.49 11.46
N GLY A 416 -6.45 -11.35 12.75
CA GLY A 416 -5.08 -11.38 13.24
C GLY A 416 -4.95 -10.64 14.56
N THR A 417 -3.91 -10.94 15.33
CA THR A 417 -3.66 -10.34 16.66
C THR A 417 -2.30 -9.65 16.75
N ASN A 418 -1.68 -9.38 15.60
CA ASN A 418 -0.34 -8.79 15.50
C ASN A 418 -0.37 -7.26 15.27
N GLY A 419 -1.54 -6.61 15.41
CA GLY A 419 -1.70 -5.18 15.15
C GLY A 419 -1.92 -4.81 13.68
N TRP A 420 -1.97 -5.77 12.74
CA TRP A 420 -2.27 -5.47 11.34
C TRP A 420 -3.64 -4.78 11.17
N PHE A 421 -4.64 -5.21 11.95
CA PHE A 421 -5.87 -4.47 12.15
C PHE A 421 -5.77 -3.76 13.50
N PRO A 422 -5.49 -2.44 13.56
CA PRO A 422 -5.30 -1.77 14.83
C PRO A 422 -6.56 -1.79 15.71
N ASP A 423 -6.37 -1.96 17.02
CA ASP A 423 -7.45 -1.82 18.00
C ASP A 423 -8.05 -0.40 17.95
N ALA A 424 -9.35 -0.31 18.26
CA ALA A 424 -10.13 0.93 18.26
C ALA A 424 -10.23 1.68 16.91
N ILE A 425 -9.86 1.03 15.80
CA ILE A 425 -10.06 1.58 14.45
C ILE A 425 -11.16 0.80 13.71
N GLY A 426 -12.12 1.53 13.17
CA GLY A 426 -13.32 0.97 12.56
C GLY A 426 -14.14 0.16 13.57
N ASP A 427 -15.04 -0.70 13.07
CA ASP A 427 -15.89 -1.55 13.90
C ASP A 427 -15.23 -2.91 14.20
N LYS A 428 -13.91 -2.91 14.52
CA LYS A 428 -13.13 -4.13 14.79
C LYS A 428 -13.75 -4.90 15.97
N PRO A 429 -14.20 -6.16 15.78
CA PRO A 429 -14.95 -6.88 16.82
C PRO A 429 -14.10 -7.62 17.86
N TRP A 430 -12.77 -7.60 17.74
CA TRP A 430 -11.86 -8.21 18.71
C TRP A 430 -10.76 -7.23 19.13
N ALA A 431 -10.20 -7.43 20.32
CA ALA A 431 -8.96 -6.79 20.74
C ALA A 431 -7.80 -7.78 20.56
N ASP A 432 -6.61 -7.29 20.19
CA ASP A 432 -5.45 -8.16 20.00
C ASP A 432 -5.01 -8.87 21.29
N SER A 433 -5.24 -8.22 22.43
CA SER A 433 -4.97 -8.74 23.77
C SER A 433 -6.13 -9.54 24.39
N SER A 434 -7.24 -9.76 23.67
CA SER A 434 -8.34 -10.59 24.17
C SER A 434 -7.85 -12.01 24.48
N GLU A 435 -8.44 -12.67 25.48
CA GLU A 435 -8.20 -14.09 25.73
C GLU A 435 -8.84 -14.96 24.64
N THR A 436 -9.88 -14.45 23.96
CA THR A 436 -10.66 -15.21 22.96
C THR A 436 -10.93 -14.43 21.66
N PRO A 437 -9.90 -13.84 21.01
CA PRO A 437 -10.09 -12.89 19.90
C PRO A 437 -10.79 -13.54 18.70
N MET A 438 -10.46 -14.79 18.39
CA MET A 438 -11.10 -15.56 17.32
C MET A 438 -12.59 -15.81 17.59
N ARG A 439 -12.96 -16.02 18.86
CA ARG A 439 -14.36 -16.20 19.27
C ARG A 439 -15.12 -14.87 19.21
N ASP A 440 -14.48 -13.77 19.59
CA ASP A 440 -15.08 -12.44 19.53
C ASP A 440 -15.32 -12.02 18.08
N PHE A 441 -14.34 -12.28 17.19
CA PHE A 441 -14.50 -12.20 15.74
C PHE A 441 -15.70 -13.04 15.25
N TRP A 442 -15.79 -14.30 15.65
CA TRP A 442 -16.90 -15.19 15.27
C TRP A 442 -18.28 -14.69 15.75
N LYS A 443 -18.39 -14.19 17.00
CA LYS A 443 -19.65 -13.68 17.55
C LYS A 443 -20.19 -12.49 16.77
N ALA A 444 -19.32 -11.72 16.12
CA ALA A 444 -19.68 -10.58 15.31
C ALA A 444 -19.86 -10.93 13.81
N ASN A 445 -19.96 -12.21 13.44
CA ASN A 445 -20.09 -12.62 12.04
C ASN A 445 -21.25 -11.92 11.31
N ASP A 446 -22.36 -11.67 11.99
CA ASP A 446 -23.51 -10.97 11.41
C ASP A 446 -23.20 -9.52 10.99
N THR A 447 -22.12 -8.90 11.52
CA THR A 447 -21.73 -7.53 11.16
C THR A 447 -20.76 -7.49 9.97
N TRP A 448 -19.77 -8.38 9.95
CA TRP A 448 -18.70 -8.33 8.94
C TRP A 448 -18.93 -9.29 7.77
N LEU A 449 -19.56 -10.45 7.95
CA LEU A 449 -19.75 -11.43 6.87
C LEU A 449 -20.57 -10.88 5.69
N PRO A 450 -21.62 -10.05 5.90
CA PRO A 450 -22.34 -9.44 4.78
C PRO A 450 -21.46 -8.57 3.87
N THR A 451 -20.33 -8.05 4.39
CA THR A 451 -19.42 -7.19 3.62
C THR A 451 -18.58 -7.96 2.60
N TRP A 452 -18.43 -9.28 2.77
CA TRP A 452 -17.66 -10.14 1.88
C TRP A 452 -18.35 -10.30 0.51
N GLY A 453 -19.67 -10.10 0.43
CA GLY A 453 -20.40 -10.24 -0.83
C GLY A 453 -20.32 -11.67 -1.40
N PRO A 454 -20.59 -11.88 -2.70
CA PRO A 454 -20.54 -13.21 -3.31
C PRO A 454 -19.09 -13.74 -3.42
N VAL A 455 -18.96 -15.07 -3.63
CA VAL A 455 -17.68 -15.78 -3.75
C VAL A 455 -16.70 -15.08 -4.70
N LYS A 456 -17.19 -14.64 -5.87
CA LYS A 456 -16.39 -13.92 -6.87
C LYS A 456 -15.75 -12.62 -6.37
N ASP A 457 -16.30 -11.97 -5.35
CA ASP A 457 -15.85 -10.65 -4.88
C ASP A 457 -14.97 -10.75 -3.62
N ARG A 458 -15.06 -11.87 -2.88
CA ARG A 458 -14.37 -12.08 -1.61
C ARG A 458 -13.00 -12.75 -1.72
N GLY A 459 -12.63 -13.25 -2.91
CA GLY A 459 -11.35 -13.92 -3.16
C GLY A 459 -10.31 -13.02 -3.83
N MET A 460 -9.03 -13.26 -3.53
CA MET A 460 -7.95 -12.73 -4.36
C MET A 460 -7.91 -13.54 -5.66
N ILE A 461 -7.97 -12.88 -6.81
CA ILE A 461 -7.79 -13.53 -8.11
C ILE A 461 -6.43 -13.14 -8.67
N VAL A 462 -5.58 -14.12 -8.92
CA VAL A 462 -4.25 -13.93 -9.51
C VAL A 462 -4.27 -14.43 -10.94
N LYS A 463 -4.17 -13.50 -11.88
CA LYS A 463 -4.23 -13.78 -13.31
C LYS A 463 -2.92 -14.35 -13.84
N SER A 464 -1.80 -13.82 -13.37
CA SER A 464 -0.48 -14.30 -13.79
C SER A 464 0.61 -13.94 -12.79
N VAL A 465 1.64 -14.77 -12.75
CA VAL A 465 2.90 -14.53 -12.03
C VAL A 465 4.05 -14.65 -13.01
N ARG A 466 4.93 -13.65 -13.01
CA ARG A 466 6.20 -13.71 -13.73
C ARG A 466 7.35 -13.43 -12.79
N MET A 467 8.37 -14.27 -12.87
CA MET A 467 9.61 -14.12 -12.12
C MET A 467 10.78 -14.19 -13.07
N TRP A 468 11.66 -13.21 -12.99
CA TRP A 468 12.92 -13.18 -13.68
C TRP A 468 14.04 -13.09 -12.67
N GLN A 469 15.14 -13.78 -12.92
CA GLN A 469 16.36 -13.66 -12.14
C GLN A 469 17.34 -12.71 -12.83
N GLU A 470 18.06 -11.91 -12.06
CA GLU A 470 19.15 -11.09 -12.58
C GLU A 470 20.28 -11.98 -13.15
N GLY A 471 20.72 -11.67 -14.37
CA GLY A 471 21.74 -12.41 -15.11
C GLY A 471 21.26 -12.91 -16.48
N ALA A 472 22.22 -13.27 -17.34
CA ALA A 472 21.93 -13.88 -18.63
C ALA A 472 21.34 -15.29 -18.48
N CYS A 473 20.45 -15.66 -19.41
CA CYS A 473 20.19 -17.07 -19.73
C CYS A 473 21.35 -17.60 -20.60
#